data_AF-A0ABD5M3R2-F1
#
_entry.id   AF-A0ABD5M3R2-F1
#
_cell.length_a   1.000
_cell.length_b   1.000
_cell.length_c   1.000
_cell.angle_alpha   90.00
_cell.angle_beta   90.00
_cell.angle_gamma   90.00
#
_symmetry.space_group_name_H-M   'P 1'
#
loop_
_entity.id
_entity.type
_entity.pdbx_description
1 polymer ?
#
loop_
_entity_poly.entity_id
_entity_poly.type
_entity_poly.pdbx_seq_one_letter_code
_entity_poly.pdbx_strand_id
1 'polypeptide(L)'
;MAEPSRDPPDRDRTRTEPLVARTANHVGRLLPLALVPLATALLRVRDLLAVSRADGLSVRASFPVYRYDVWNFLEAPREGGLSVSLPFGTPEPLPLLVPLIGAYVLVSGVLSAGYFGCIADGVTTGQFDFVANIRRFGARTVMLEALVVLALAAAFLPLVIVPPLFVAAILAALVLSYLYFPTVYVLVLEDRDIKSALGRARDLVDQHRPIGFFLSVAVVTALCSVPLSLVARTSPVGALLATVVAAPLGLAFNAATALKVAEMAGVETVE
;
A
#
# COMPACT_ATOMS: atom_id res chain seq x y z
N MET A 1 -1.00 56.76 -22.02
CA MET A 1 -0.07 55.64 -22.24
C MET A 1 -0.14 54.79 -20.99
N ALA A 2 -0.72 53.60 -21.09
CA ALA A 2 -0.92 52.69 -19.96
C ALA A 2 0.19 51.64 -19.96
N GLU A 3 0.91 51.51 -18.85
CA GLU A 3 1.79 50.36 -18.58
C GLU A 3 0.93 49.13 -18.26
N PRO A 4 1.21 47.95 -18.85
CA PRO A 4 0.60 46.71 -18.41
C PRO A 4 1.36 46.18 -17.19
N SER A 5 0.66 46.13 -16.06
CA SER A 5 1.02 45.32 -14.89
C SER A 5 1.25 43.87 -15.32
N ARG A 6 2.48 43.38 -15.14
CA ARG A 6 2.79 41.95 -15.16
C ARG A 6 2.56 41.40 -13.76
N ASP A 7 1.34 40.94 -13.50
CA ASP A 7 1.12 40.01 -12.40
C ASP A 7 1.86 38.69 -12.72
N PRO A 8 2.64 38.13 -11.79
CA PRO A 8 3.18 36.79 -11.94
C PRO A 8 2.03 35.76 -11.89
N PRO A 9 2.05 34.72 -12.74
CA PRO A 9 1.02 33.70 -12.72
C PRO A 9 1.10 32.88 -11.43
N ASP A 10 0.06 32.97 -10.60
CA ASP A 10 -0.69 31.88 -9.96
C ASP A 10 0.07 30.68 -9.36
N ARG A 11 1.33 30.84 -8.94
CA ARG A 11 2.12 29.79 -8.28
C ARG A 11 1.70 29.50 -6.83
N ASP A 12 0.91 30.38 -6.22
CA ASP A 12 0.50 30.22 -4.81
C ASP A 12 -0.82 29.48 -4.63
N ARG A 13 -1.69 29.40 -5.66
CA ARG A 13 -2.98 28.68 -5.52
C ARG A 13 -2.82 27.16 -5.43
N THR A 14 -1.79 26.61 -6.09
CA THR A 14 -1.52 25.17 -6.13
C THR A 14 -0.88 24.61 -4.85
N ARG A 15 -0.63 25.41 -3.81
CA ARG A 15 -0.03 24.90 -2.56
C ARG A 15 -1.05 24.69 -1.43
N THR A 16 -2.24 25.27 -1.55
CA THR A 16 -3.23 25.34 -0.45
C THR A 16 -4.39 24.37 -0.58
N GLU A 17 -4.54 23.67 -1.69
CA GLU A 17 -5.58 22.64 -1.76
C GLU A 17 -5.23 21.47 -0.86
N PRO A 18 -6.14 21.05 0.04
CA PRO A 18 -5.89 19.92 0.91
C PRO A 18 -5.67 18.67 0.05
N LEU A 19 -4.63 17.87 0.38
CA LEU A 19 -4.32 16.57 -0.26
C LEU A 19 -5.55 15.70 -0.51
N VAL A 20 -6.55 15.81 0.37
CA VAL A 20 -7.84 15.13 0.29
C VAL A 20 -8.64 15.52 -0.95
N ALA A 21 -8.72 16.81 -1.29
CA ALA A 21 -9.46 17.30 -2.46
C ALA A 21 -8.82 16.82 -3.78
N ARG A 22 -7.48 16.88 -3.87
CA ARG A 22 -6.74 16.36 -5.03
C ARG A 22 -6.89 14.85 -5.20
N THR A 23 -6.81 14.13 -4.09
CA THR A 23 -7.02 12.68 -4.09
C THR A 23 -8.43 12.36 -4.58
N ALA A 24 -9.46 13.09 -4.14
CA ALA A 24 -10.84 12.86 -4.57
C ALA A 24 -11.03 13.04 -6.09
N ASN A 25 -10.42 14.07 -6.70
CA ASN A 25 -10.48 14.30 -8.15
C ASN A 25 -9.83 13.15 -8.95
N HIS A 26 -8.72 12.60 -8.45
CA HIS A 26 -8.01 11.49 -9.09
C HIS A 26 -8.70 10.14 -8.87
N VAL A 27 -9.26 9.90 -7.68
CA VAL A 27 -9.91 8.63 -7.32
C VAL A 27 -11.09 8.31 -8.24
N GLY A 28 -11.86 9.31 -8.69
CA GLY A 28 -12.95 9.10 -9.64
C GLY A 28 -12.48 8.53 -10.98
N ARG A 29 -11.35 9.02 -11.50
CA ARG A 29 -10.74 8.53 -12.75
C ARG A 29 -10.06 7.17 -12.57
N LEU A 30 -9.48 6.94 -11.39
CA LEU A 30 -8.74 5.73 -11.05
C LEU A 30 -9.63 4.60 -10.53
N LEU A 31 -10.95 4.80 -10.41
CA LEU A 31 -11.90 3.83 -9.86
C LEU A 31 -11.78 2.42 -10.48
N PRO A 32 -11.53 2.24 -11.79
CA PRO A 32 -11.31 0.91 -12.37
C PRO A 32 -10.12 0.15 -11.72
N LEU A 33 -9.12 0.87 -11.21
CA LEU A 33 -7.97 0.27 -10.51
C LEU A 33 -8.33 -0.27 -9.12
N ALA A 34 -9.49 0.09 -8.56
CA ALA A 34 -9.99 -0.53 -7.33
C ALA A 34 -10.27 -2.04 -7.51
N LEU A 35 -10.40 -2.51 -8.76
CA LEU A 35 -10.48 -3.94 -9.06
C LEU A 35 -9.20 -4.70 -8.69
N VAL A 36 -8.05 -4.04 -8.63
CA VAL A 36 -6.78 -4.68 -8.27
C VAL A 36 -6.70 -5.05 -6.79
N PRO A 37 -6.91 -4.13 -5.82
CA PRO A 37 -7.04 -4.49 -4.42
C PRO A 37 -8.23 -5.43 -4.16
N LEU A 38 -9.34 -5.29 -4.91
CA LEU A 38 -10.44 -6.24 -4.83
C LEU A 38 -10.02 -7.66 -5.25
N ALA A 39 -9.32 -7.79 -6.38
CA ALA A 39 -8.84 -9.08 -6.87
C ALA A 39 -7.84 -9.71 -5.92
N THR A 40 -6.93 -8.92 -5.32
CA THR A 40 -5.99 -9.47 -4.33
C THR A 40 -6.64 -9.82 -3.01
N ALA A 41 -7.68 -9.10 -2.60
CA ALA A 41 -8.51 -9.50 -1.47
C ALA A 41 -9.24 -10.83 -1.73
N LEU A 42 -9.80 -11.01 -2.92
CA LEU A 42 -10.49 -12.22 -3.33
C LEU A 42 -9.56 -13.43 -3.53
N LEU A 43 -8.27 -13.24 -3.81
CA LEU A 43 -7.32 -14.36 -3.83
C LEU A 43 -7.17 -15.03 -2.44
N ARG A 44 -7.65 -14.40 -1.36
CA ARG A 44 -7.65 -14.91 0.02
C ARG A 44 -9.06 -15.23 0.53
N VAL A 45 -9.92 -15.85 -0.30
CA VAL A 45 -11.32 -16.21 0.04
C VAL A 45 -11.46 -16.96 1.37
N ARG A 46 -10.51 -17.85 1.68
CA ARG A 46 -10.54 -18.65 2.91
C ARG A 46 -10.43 -17.78 4.17
N ASP A 47 -9.61 -16.73 4.12
CA ASP A 47 -9.47 -15.77 5.22
C ASP A 47 -10.74 -14.92 5.36
N LEU A 48 -11.41 -14.62 4.25
CA LEU A 48 -12.64 -13.82 4.18
C LEU A 48 -13.83 -14.52 4.87
N LEU A 49 -13.95 -15.83 4.65
CA LEU A 49 -14.91 -16.69 5.34
C LEU A 49 -14.56 -16.87 6.82
N ALA A 50 -13.28 -16.82 7.15
CA ALA A 50 -12.83 -16.88 8.53
C ALA A 50 -13.26 -15.60 9.27
N VAL A 51 -13.05 -14.39 8.70
CA VAL A 51 -13.44 -13.10 9.32
C VAL A 51 -14.90 -13.06 9.77
N SER A 52 -15.82 -13.63 8.98
CA SER A 52 -17.25 -13.69 9.32
C SER A 52 -17.59 -14.57 10.54
N ARG A 53 -16.63 -15.33 11.06
CA ARG A 53 -16.79 -16.25 12.21
C ARG A 53 -16.04 -15.77 13.45
N ALA A 54 -15.40 -14.59 13.41
CA ALA A 54 -14.65 -14.05 14.53
C ALA A 54 -15.54 -13.18 15.45
N ASP A 55 -15.50 -13.44 16.75
CA ASP A 55 -16.11 -12.58 17.77
C ASP A 55 -15.15 -11.47 18.26
N GLY A 56 -15.69 -10.31 18.67
CA GLY A 56 -14.93 -9.20 19.30
C GLY A 56 -14.79 -7.90 18.49
N LEU A 57 -14.31 -6.84 19.17
CA LEU A 57 -14.08 -5.49 18.61
C LEU A 57 -12.58 -5.37 18.21
N SER A 58 -12.28 -5.24 16.91
CA SER A 58 -10.90 -5.17 16.39
C SER A 58 -10.57 -3.78 15.84
N VAL A 59 -9.47 -3.19 16.32
CA VAL A 59 -8.91 -1.94 15.82
C VAL A 59 -7.56 -2.24 15.19
N ARG A 60 -7.41 -1.99 13.88
CA ARG A 60 -6.16 -2.24 13.16
C ARG A 60 -5.51 -0.93 12.70
N ALA A 61 -4.38 -0.59 13.29
CA ALA A 61 -3.51 0.46 12.78
C ALA A 61 -2.52 -0.16 11.78
N SER A 62 -2.63 0.21 10.51
CA SER A 62 -1.68 -0.21 9.47
C SER A 62 -0.79 0.97 9.10
N PHE A 63 0.51 0.79 9.31
CA PHE A 63 1.53 1.72 8.83
C PHE A 63 1.61 1.66 7.30
N PRO A 64 2.13 2.71 6.64
CA PRO A 64 2.50 2.65 5.23
C PRO A 64 3.47 1.51 4.96
N VAL A 65 2.92 0.38 4.54
CA VAL A 65 3.65 -0.78 4.02
C VAL A 65 3.61 -0.74 2.51
N TYR A 66 4.52 -1.49 1.89
CA TYR A 66 4.73 -1.62 0.45
C TYR A 66 3.44 -1.70 -0.43
N ARG A 67 2.31 -2.13 0.14
CA ARG A 67 0.99 -2.08 -0.52
C ARG A 67 -0.15 -1.91 0.50
N TYR A 68 -1.09 -1.02 0.19
CA TYR A 68 -2.42 -1.05 0.84
C TYR A 68 -3.36 -2.02 0.14
N ASP A 69 -3.83 -3.03 0.88
CA ASP A 69 -4.86 -3.98 0.44
C ASP A 69 -5.94 -4.15 1.52
N VAL A 70 -7.07 -4.80 1.21
CA VAL A 70 -8.22 -4.99 2.10
C VAL A 70 -7.82 -5.58 3.47
N TRP A 71 -6.78 -6.40 3.50
CA TRP A 71 -6.23 -7.01 4.72
C TRP A 71 -5.53 -6.04 5.67
N ASN A 72 -5.27 -4.80 5.24
CA ASN A 72 -4.80 -3.73 6.13
C ASN A 72 -5.94 -3.11 6.94
N PHE A 73 -7.20 -3.44 6.60
CA PHE A 73 -8.40 -2.99 7.30
C PHE A 73 -9.14 -4.14 8.01
N LEU A 74 -8.99 -5.38 7.53
CA LEU A 74 -9.64 -6.56 8.11
C LEU A 74 -8.66 -7.40 8.96
N GLU A 75 -9.12 -7.84 10.13
CA GLU A 75 -8.42 -8.78 11.02
C GLU A 75 -8.83 -10.21 10.66
N ALA A 76 -7.90 -11.07 10.21
CA ALA A 76 -8.18 -12.49 10.09
C ALA A 76 -8.38 -13.10 11.50
N PRO A 77 -9.33 -14.04 11.71
CA PRO A 77 -9.61 -14.59 13.04
C PRO A 77 -8.40 -15.31 13.61
N ARG A 78 -8.22 -15.19 14.93
CA ARG A 78 -7.27 -16.00 15.69
C ARG A 78 -7.99 -16.68 16.84
N GLU A 79 -7.76 -17.97 16.99
CA GLU A 79 -7.89 -18.61 18.31
C GLU A 79 -6.68 -18.16 19.15
N GLY A 80 -6.96 -17.50 20.28
CA GLY A 80 -6.07 -17.17 21.40
C GLY A 80 -4.55 -17.03 21.16
N GLY A 81 -4.06 -15.79 21.18
CA GLY A 81 -2.62 -15.47 21.29
C GLY A 81 -2.13 -14.44 20.26
N LEU A 82 -1.02 -13.78 20.59
CA LEU A 82 -0.38 -12.77 19.74
C LEU A 82 0.31 -13.51 18.56
N SER A 83 -0.44 -13.77 17.49
CA SER A 83 0.07 -14.48 16.32
C SER A 83 0.32 -13.53 15.15
N VAL A 84 1.39 -13.76 14.39
CA VAL A 84 1.63 -13.09 13.12
C VAL A 84 0.99 -13.96 12.05
N SER A 85 -0.02 -13.43 11.38
CA SER A 85 -0.56 -14.04 10.18
C SER A 85 0.48 -13.83 9.08
N LEU A 86 1.33 -14.83 8.87
CA LEU A 86 2.05 -14.96 7.62
C LEU A 86 1.01 -14.98 6.48
N PRO A 87 1.36 -14.57 5.25
CA PRO A 87 0.43 -14.61 4.11
C PRO A 87 -0.20 -16.00 3.87
N PHE A 88 0.40 -17.01 4.48
CA PHE A 88 0.12 -18.43 4.39
C PHE A 88 -0.27 -18.90 5.80
N GLY A 89 -1.42 -19.54 5.95
CA GLY A 89 -1.88 -20.12 7.21
C GLY A 89 -0.98 -21.29 7.68
N THR A 90 -1.60 -22.27 8.34
CA THR A 90 -0.97 -23.49 8.90
C THR A 90 0.20 -24.05 8.08
N PRO A 91 1.22 -24.65 8.72
CA PRO A 91 2.41 -25.16 8.04
C PRO A 91 2.04 -26.27 7.05
N GLU A 92 1.86 -25.88 5.79
CA GLU A 92 1.83 -26.80 4.66
C GLU A 92 3.23 -27.42 4.46
N PRO A 93 3.33 -28.60 3.85
CA PRO A 93 4.62 -29.22 3.58
C PRO A 93 5.52 -28.28 2.77
N LEU A 94 6.72 -28.00 3.31
CA LEU A 94 7.80 -27.20 2.72
C LEU A 94 7.98 -27.29 1.19
N PRO A 95 7.91 -28.47 0.54
CA PRO A 95 8.04 -28.55 -0.92
C PRO A 95 6.91 -27.87 -1.72
N LEU A 96 5.72 -27.70 -1.15
CA LEU A 96 4.62 -26.96 -1.77
C LEU A 96 4.69 -25.45 -1.47
N LEU A 97 5.31 -25.09 -0.35
CA LEU A 97 5.42 -23.70 0.11
C LEU A 97 6.25 -22.84 -0.85
N VAL A 98 7.41 -23.32 -1.30
CA VAL A 98 8.31 -22.56 -2.19
C VAL A 98 7.65 -22.20 -3.54
N PRO A 99 7.06 -23.14 -4.31
CA PRO A 99 6.40 -22.78 -5.56
C PRO A 99 5.18 -21.88 -5.33
N LEU A 100 4.45 -22.06 -4.21
CA LEU A 100 3.33 -21.19 -3.87
C LEU A 100 3.77 -19.75 -3.58
N ILE A 101 4.88 -19.57 -2.85
CA ILE A 101 5.50 -18.26 -2.61
C ILE A 101 5.95 -17.63 -3.93
N GLY A 102 6.61 -18.41 -4.80
CA GLY A 102 7.03 -17.93 -6.12
C GLY A 102 5.84 -17.46 -6.96
N ALA A 103 4.75 -18.23 -6.99
CA ALA A 103 3.52 -17.85 -7.69
C ALA A 103 2.89 -16.58 -7.09
N TYR A 104 2.84 -16.48 -5.76
CA TYR A 104 2.35 -15.28 -5.07
C TYR A 104 3.17 -14.05 -5.43
N VAL A 105 4.50 -14.11 -5.32
CA VAL A 105 5.40 -12.99 -5.65
C VAL A 105 5.24 -12.55 -7.10
N LEU A 106 5.11 -13.50 -8.02
CA LEU A 106 4.92 -13.21 -9.44
C LEU A 106 3.59 -12.50 -9.69
N VAL A 107 2.48 -13.08 -9.21
CA VAL A 107 1.13 -12.51 -9.43
C VAL A 107 0.98 -11.17 -8.72
N SER A 108 1.39 -11.10 -7.45
CA SER A 108 1.33 -9.87 -6.65
C SER A 108 2.21 -8.78 -7.26
N GLY A 109 3.44 -9.11 -7.66
CA GLY A 109 4.38 -8.15 -8.25
C GLY A 109 3.90 -7.60 -9.59
N VAL A 110 3.34 -8.45 -10.47
CA VAL A 110 2.77 -8.02 -11.75
C VAL A 110 1.56 -7.12 -11.55
N LEU A 111 0.64 -7.51 -10.66
CA LEU A 111 -0.52 -6.67 -10.34
C LEU A 111 -0.09 -5.34 -9.71
N SER A 112 0.90 -5.36 -8.83
CA SER A 112 1.45 -4.16 -8.20
C SER A 112 2.12 -3.25 -9.23
N ALA A 113 2.82 -3.80 -10.21
CA ALA A 113 3.45 -3.00 -11.28
C ALA A 113 2.43 -2.22 -12.10
N GLY A 114 1.37 -2.89 -12.56
CA GLY A 114 0.29 -2.23 -13.28
C GLY A 114 -0.44 -1.22 -12.39
N TYR A 115 -0.68 -1.57 -11.12
CA TYR A 115 -1.40 -0.72 -10.18
C TYR A 115 -0.66 0.57 -9.84
N PHE A 116 0.58 0.47 -9.37
CA PHE A 116 1.38 1.64 -9.01
C PHE A 116 1.78 2.46 -10.23
N GLY A 117 2.06 1.80 -11.38
CA GLY A 117 2.31 2.48 -12.64
C GLY A 117 1.10 3.32 -13.10
N CYS A 118 -0.11 2.76 -13.05
CA CYS A 118 -1.31 3.50 -13.41
C CYS A 118 -1.63 4.65 -12.45
N ILE A 119 -1.33 4.51 -11.16
CA ILE A 119 -1.47 5.61 -10.20
C ILE A 119 -0.47 6.72 -10.55
N ALA A 120 0.78 6.36 -10.84
CA ALA A 120 1.81 7.33 -11.23
C ALA A 120 1.40 8.07 -12.52
N ASP A 121 1.05 7.34 -13.59
CA ASP A 121 0.61 7.93 -14.85
C ASP A 121 -0.67 8.76 -14.68
N GLY A 122 -1.61 8.29 -13.87
CA GLY A 122 -2.85 9.00 -13.60
C GLY A 122 -2.63 10.33 -12.87
N VAL A 123 -1.63 10.39 -12.00
CA VAL A 123 -1.26 11.60 -11.24
C VAL A 123 -0.38 12.56 -12.07
N THR A 124 0.44 12.06 -13.00
CA THR A 124 1.35 12.90 -13.80
C THR A 124 0.79 13.30 -15.16
N THR A 125 -0.02 12.44 -15.79
CA THR A 125 -0.53 12.62 -17.16
C THR A 125 -2.06 12.61 -17.27
N GLY A 126 -2.77 12.13 -16.25
CA GLY A 126 -4.23 12.00 -16.26
C GLY A 126 -4.77 10.84 -17.11
N GLN A 127 -3.89 10.08 -17.77
CA GLN A 127 -4.20 8.87 -18.53
C GLN A 127 -3.47 7.67 -17.89
N PHE A 128 -3.94 6.45 -18.13
CA PHE A 128 -3.26 5.26 -17.63
C PHE A 128 -3.41 4.07 -18.58
N ASP A 129 -2.35 3.27 -18.72
CA ASP A 129 -2.39 1.98 -19.40
C ASP A 129 -1.76 0.89 -18.52
N PHE A 130 -2.61 0.01 -18.02
CA PHE A 130 -2.22 -1.05 -17.09
C PHE A 130 -1.26 -2.06 -17.72
N VAL A 131 -1.46 -2.40 -18.99
CA VAL A 131 -0.64 -3.41 -19.68
C VAL A 131 0.72 -2.80 -20.04
N ALA A 132 0.74 -1.55 -20.47
CA ALA A 132 2.00 -0.83 -20.70
C ALA A 132 2.82 -0.74 -19.40
N ASN A 133 2.17 -0.43 -18.27
CA ASN A 133 2.82 -0.35 -16.97
C ASN A 133 3.35 -1.70 -16.46
N ILE A 134 2.63 -2.80 -16.69
CA ILE A 134 3.16 -4.14 -16.41
C ILE A 134 4.41 -4.41 -17.25
N ARG A 135 4.39 -4.09 -18.55
CA ARG A 135 5.54 -4.34 -19.43
C ARG A 135 6.76 -3.50 -19.02
N ARG A 136 6.53 -2.27 -18.58
CA ARG A 136 7.58 -1.33 -18.18
C ARG A 136 8.17 -1.65 -16.81
N PHE A 137 7.32 -1.93 -15.82
CA PHE A 137 7.74 -2.04 -14.41
C PHE A 137 7.66 -3.46 -13.83
N GLY A 138 6.99 -4.39 -14.51
CA GLY A 138 6.68 -5.73 -14.00
C GLY A 138 7.87 -6.46 -13.40
N ALA A 139 8.96 -6.59 -14.15
CA ALA A 139 10.16 -7.29 -13.67
C ALA A 139 10.76 -6.62 -12.42
N ARG A 140 10.80 -5.29 -12.38
CA ARG A 140 11.38 -4.53 -11.26
C ARG A 140 10.49 -4.63 -10.02
N THR A 141 9.18 -4.54 -10.17
CA THR A 141 8.22 -4.66 -9.05
C THR A 141 8.13 -6.08 -8.52
N VAL A 142 8.21 -7.10 -9.37
CA VAL A 142 8.29 -8.51 -8.95
C VAL A 142 9.58 -8.77 -8.17
N MET A 143 10.71 -8.26 -8.63
CA MET A 143 11.98 -8.39 -7.91
C MET A 143 11.95 -7.63 -6.57
N LEU A 144 11.35 -6.45 -6.53
CA LEU A 144 11.16 -5.69 -5.30
C LEU A 144 10.24 -6.42 -4.31
N GLU A 145 9.14 -7.00 -4.79
CA GLU A 145 8.25 -7.85 -3.98
C GLU A 145 9.00 -9.06 -3.42
N ALA A 146 9.81 -9.73 -4.24
CA ALA A 146 10.65 -10.86 -3.81
C ALA A 146 11.62 -10.44 -2.70
N LEU A 147 12.26 -9.27 -2.83
CA LEU A 147 13.17 -8.72 -1.82
C LEU A 147 12.44 -8.40 -0.51
N VAL A 148 11.24 -7.83 -0.58
CA VAL A 148 10.42 -7.55 0.61
C VAL A 148 10.03 -8.84 1.32
N VAL A 149 9.55 -9.84 0.58
CA VAL A 149 9.19 -11.15 1.13
C VAL A 149 10.41 -11.82 1.77
N LEU A 150 11.58 -11.77 1.11
CA LEU A 150 12.82 -12.33 1.66
C LEU A 150 13.29 -11.58 2.91
N ALA A 151 13.19 -10.25 2.92
CA ALA A 151 13.57 -9.42 4.08
C ALA A 151 12.68 -9.71 5.29
N LEU A 152 11.36 -9.85 5.07
CA LEU A 152 10.42 -10.26 6.11
C LEU A 152 10.74 -11.68 6.59
N ALA A 153 10.94 -12.64 5.67
CA ALA A 153 11.33 -14.00 6.05
C ALA A 153 12.59 -13.99 6.92
N ALA A 154 13.63 -13.23 6.53
CA ALA A 154 14.85 -13.09 7.32
C ALA A 154 14.64 -12.42 8.69
N ALA A 155 13.73 -11.45 8.79
CA ALA A 155 13.41 -10.77 10.04
C ALA A 155 12.60 -11.66 11.01
N PHE A 156 11.71 -12.49 10.49
CA PHE A 156 10.79 -13.31 11.29
C PHE A 156 11.28 -14.74 11.53
N LEU A 157 12.15 -15.30 10.69
CA LEU A 157 12.68 -16.67 10.85
C LEU A 157 13.41 -16.89 12.19
N PRO A 158 14.21 -15.94 12.72
CA PRO A 158 14.87 -16.10 14.02
C PRO A 158 13.88 -16.24 15.19
N LEU A 159 12.65 -15.75 15.06
CA LEU A 159 11.65 -15.77 16.14
C LEU A 159 11.14 -17.18 16.42
N VAL A 160 11.28 -18.10 15.46
CA VAL A 160 11.01 -19.54 15.66
C VAL A 160 11.94 -20.12 16.73
N ILE A 161 13.16 -19.59 16.83
CA ILE A 161 14.19 -20.05 17.76
C ILE A 161 14.19 -19.19 19.03
N VAL A 162 13.99 -17.88 18.90
CA VAL A 162 14.05 -16.91 20.01
C VAL A 162 12.80 -16.03 20.03
N PRO A 163 11.68 -16.51 20.62
CA PRO A 163 10.43 -15.75 20.68
C PRO A 163 10.54 -14.35 21.32
N PRO A 164 11.39 -14.09 22.33
CA PRO A 164 11.56 -12.74 22.88
C PRO A 164 12.05 -11.68 21.88
N LEU A 165 12.67 -12.07 20.75
CA LEU A 165 13.07 -11.12 19.69
C LEU A 165 11.89 -10.55 18.92
N PHE A 166 10.68 -11.02 19.18
CA PHE A 166 9.46 -10.60 18.51
C PHE A 166 9.26 -9.08 18.52
N VAL A 167 9.45 -8.44 19.68
CA VAL A 167 9.31 -6.98 19.81
C VAL A 167 10.34 -6.25 18.96
N ALA A 168 11.59 -6.72 18.96
CA ALA A 168 12.66 -6.14 18.16
C ALA A 168 12.39 -6.28 16.65
N ALA A 169 11.85 -7.43 16.20
CA ALA A 169 11.51 -7.66 14.81
C ALA A 169 10.35 -6.77 14.33
N ILE A 170 9.33 -6.55 15.17
CA ILE A 170 8.25 -5.60 14.88
C ILE A 170 8.81 -4.18 14.75
N LEU A 171 9.63 -3.75 15.70
CA LEU A 171 10.23 -2.41 15.65
C LEU A 171 11.11 -2.23 14.40
N ALA A 172 11.91 -3.23 14.05
CA ALA A 172 12.70 -3.23 12.82
C ALA A 172 11.82 -3.14 11.58
N ALA A 173 10.73 -3.91 11.51
CA ALA A 173 9.79 -3.86 10.39
C ALA A 173 9.10 -2.50 10.26
N LEU A 174 8.73 -1.86 11.38
CA LEU A 174 8.17 -0.50 11.39
C LEU A 174 9.17 0.52 10.85
N VAL A 175 10.41 0.49 11.36
CA VAL A 175 11.47 1.41 10.94
C VAL A 175 11.77 1.23 9.45
N LEU A 176 11.90 -0.01 8.99
CA LEU A 176 12.12 -0.30 7.57
C LEU A 176 10.95 0.18 6.71
N SER A 177 9.71 -0.04 7.16
CA SER A 177 8.51 0.45 6.46
C SER A 177 8.53 1.97 6.36
N TYR A 178 8.83 2.68 7.46
CA TYR A 178 8.93 4.14 7.45
C TYR A 178 10.03 4.67 6.53
N LEU A 179 11.21 4.05 6.54
CA LEU A 179 12.34 4.53 5.73
C LEU A 179 12.15 4.25 4.24
N TYR A 180 11.46 3.16 3.89
CA TYR A 180 11.38 2.67 2.52
C TYR A 180 9.97 2.70 1.92
N PHE A 181 8.96 3.26 2.60
CA PHE A 181 7.61 3.42 2.02
C PHE A 181 7.59 4.13 0.65
N PRO A 182 8.46 5.14 0.35
CA PRO A 182 8.41 5.80 -0.95
C PRO A 182 8.97 4.95 -2.09
N THR A 183 9.67 3.84 -1.81
CA THR A 183 10.50 3.12 -2.79
C THR A 183 9.73 2.73 -4.05
N VAL A 184 8.55 2.13 -3.90
CA VAL A 184 7.74 1.70 -5.04
C VAL A 184 7.27 2.89 -5.86
N TYR A 185 6.88 3.99 -5.21
CA TYR A 185 6.43 5.21 -5.86
C TYR A 185 7.56 5.93 -6.59
N VAL A 186 8.74 6.03 -5.99
CA VAL A 186 9.93 6.59 -6.64
C VAL A 186 10.34 5.74 -7.84
N LEU A 187 10.22 4.42 -7.75
CA LEU A 187 10.50 3.50 -8.85
C LEU A 187 9.61 3.79 -10.06
N VAL A 188 8.30 3.97 -9.86
CA VAL A 188 7.37 4.26 -10.99
C VAL A 188 7.35 5.72 -11.41
N LEU A 189 7.35 6.69 -10.48
CA LEU A 189 7.28 8.12 -10.79
C LEU A 189 8.54 8.64 -11.49
N GLU A 190 9.71 8.15 -11.08
CA GLU A 190 11.00 8.59 -11.63
C GLU A 190 11.63 7.56 -12.59
N ASP A 191 10.92 6.47 -12.91
CA ASP A 191 11.40 5.34 -13.74
C ASP A 191 12.80 4.83 -13.36
N ARG A 192 13.01 4.62 -12.06
CA ARG A 192 14.32 4.24 -11.51
C ARG A 192 14.49 2.72 -11.38
N ASP A 193 15.73 2.29 -11.31
CA ASP A 193 16.09 0.95 -10.85
C ASP A 193 15.93 0.81 -9.32
N ILE A 194 15.73 -0.42 -8.83
CA ILE A 194 15.45 -0.71 -7.41
C ILE A 194 16.48 -0.09 -6.47
N LYS A 195 17.79 -0.25 -6.76
CA LYS A 195 18.87 0.28 -5.91
C LYS A 195 18.84 1.81 -5.86
N SER A 196 18.62 2.45 -7.01
CA SER A 196 18.50 3.91 -7.12
C SER A 196 17.25 4.41 -6.40
N ALA A 197 16.13 3.71 -6.54
CA ALA A 197 14.87 4.01 -5.87
C ALA A 197 14.97 3.89 -4.34
N LEU A 198 15.67 2.88 -3.81
CA LEU A 198 15.91 2.72 -2.37
C LEU A 198 16.76 3.85 -1.79
N GLY A 199 17.84 4.24 -2.48
CA GLY A 199 18.68 5.37 -2.08
C GLY A 199 17.88 6.67 -2.08
N ARG A 200 17.16 6.92 -3.19
CA ARG A 200 16.32 8.11 -3.34
C ARG A 200 15.19 8.16 -2.31
N ALA A 201 14.54 7.03 -2.01
CA ALA A 201 13.50 6.96 -0.97
C ALA A 201 14.04 7.34 0.40
N ARG A 202 15.24 6.87 0.75
CA ARG A 202 15.89 7.23 2.01
C ARG A 202 16.21 8.72 2.07
N ASP A 203 16.77 9.28 1.00
CA ASP A 203 17.09 10.71 0.91
C ASP A 203 15.83 11.58 1.09
N LEU A 204 14.71 11.17 0.47
CA LEU A 204 13.43 11.87 0.59
C LEU A 204 12.89 11.86 2.02
N VAL A 205 12.97 10.71 2.70
CA VAL A 205 12.53 10.58 4.10
C VAL A 205 13.43 11.38 5.03
N ASP A 206 14.75 11.35 4.83
CA ASP A 206 15.71 12.09 5.66
C ASP A 206 15.53 13.61 5.51
N GLN A 207 15.24 14.09 4.29
CA GLN A 207 15.03 15.51 3.98
C GLN A 207 13.67 16.04 4.46
N HIS A 208 12.58 15.32 4.18
CA HIS A 208 11.21 15.83 4.40
C HIS A 208 10.60 15.37 5.72
N ARG A 209 11.16 14.31 6.33
CA ARG A 209 10.69 13.70 7.59
C ARG A 209 9.15 13.61 7.67
N PRO A 210 8.49 12.84 6.78
CA PRO A 210 7.03 12.81 6.65
C PRO A 210 6.32 12.04 7.78
N ILE A 211 6.76 12.21 9.04
CA ILE A 211 6.22 11.54 10.23
C ILE A 211 4.74 11.88 10.39
N GLY A 212 4.36 13.15 10.21
CA GLY A 212 2.97 13.59 10.32
C GLY A 212 2.05 12.85 9.35
N PHE A 213 2.43 12.77 8.07
CA PHE A 213 1.67 12.03 7.05
C PHE A 213 1.58 10.54 7.40
N PHE A 214 2.70 9.92 7.77
CA PHE A 214 2.76 8.50 8.13
C PHE A 214 1.84 8.16 9.31
N LEU A 215 1.83 9.01 10.35
CA LEU A 215 0.94 8.88 11.50
C LEU A 215 -0.52 9.15 11.13
N SER A 216 -0.81 10.16 10.30
CA SER A 216 -2.18 10.43 9.82
C SER A 216 -2.75 9.24 9.08
N VAL A 217 -1.97 8.61 8.18
CA VAL A 217 -2.42 7.41 7.48
C VAL A 217 -2.72 6.28 8.45
N ALA A 218 -1.88 6.06 9.46
CA ALA A 218 -2.13 5.05 10.49
C ALA A 218 -3.43 5.33 11.28
N VAL A 219 -3.67 6.58 11.65
CA VAL A 219 -4.90 7.00 12.35
C VAL A 219 -6.13 6.83 11.48
N VAL A 220 -6.12 7.31 10.23
CA VAL A 220 -7.28 7.17 9.33
C VAL A 220 -7.55 5.70 9.03
N THR A 221 -6.50 4.88 8.84
CA THR A 221 -6.66 3.43 8.65
C THR A 221 -7.31 2.78 9.88
N ALA A 222 -6.87 3.15 11.09
CA ALA A 222 -7.47 2.67 12.33
C ALA A 222 -8.95 3.07 12.44
N LEU A 223 -9.29 4.32 12.10
CA LEU A 223 -10.67 4.80 12.10
C LEU A 223 -11.55 4.08 11.08
N CYS A 224 -11.04 3.82 9.87
CA CYS A 224 -11.76 3.06 8.83
C CYS A 224 -11.89 1.56 9.20
N SER A 225 -10.95 1.01 9.95
CA SER A 225 -10.95 -0.42 10.32
C SER A 225 -12.15 -0.82 11.18
N VAL A 226 -12.64 0.08 12.05
CA VAL A 226 -13.74 -0.20 12.97
C VAL A 226 -15.07 -0.47 12.25
N PRO A 227 -15.61 0.44 11.42
CA PRO A 227 -16.86 0.19 10.70
C PRO A 227 -16.73 -0.96 9.69
N LEU A 228 -15.58 -1.08 9.01
CA LEU A 228 -15.32 -2.19 8.08
C LEU A 228 -15.34 -3.54 8.80
N SER A 229 -14.73 -3.63 9.98
CA SER A 229 -14.73 -4.84 10.81
C SER A 229 -16.13 -5.20 11.30
N LEU A 230 -16.94 -4.21 11.69
CA LEU A 230 -18.33 -4.44 12.12
C LEU A 230 -19.17 -5.03 10.97
N VAL A 231 -19.09 -4.44 9.78
CA VAL A 231 -19.81 -4.92 8.59
C VAL A 231 -19.30 -6.30 8.14
N ALA A 232 -17.99 -6.53 8.20
CA ALA A 232 -17.41 -7.80 7.78
C ALA A 232 -17.84 -8.99 8.66
N ARG A 233 -18.16 -8.74 9.93
CA ARG A 233 -18.54 -9.78 10.90
C ARG A 233 -20.02 -10.13 10.90
N THR A 234 -20.89 -9.37 10.24
CA THR A 234 -22.35 -9.65 10.28
C THR A 234 -22.72 -10.93 9.51
N SER A 235 -22.04 -11.21 8.41
CA SER A 235 -22.30 -12.36 7.55
C SER A 235 -21.21 -12.49 6.47
N PRO A 236 -21.11 -13.62 5.76
CA PRO A 236 -20.24 -13.74 4.58
C PRO A 236 -20.53 -12.68 3.51
N VAL A 237 -21.80 -12.27 3.37
CA VAL A 237 -22.20 -11.16 2.48
C VAL A 237 -21.69 -9.83 3.02
N GLY A 238 -21.74 -9.61 4.34
CA GLY A 238 -21.14 -8.45 5.01
C GLY A 238 -19.62 -8.36 4.78
N ALA A 239 -18.92 -9.48 4.83
CA ALA A 239 -17.48 -9.54 4.52
C ALA A 239 -17.16 -9.16 3.07
N LEU A 240 -17.99 -9.60 2.11
CA LEU A 240 -17.89 -9.18 0.71
C LEU A 240 -18.17 -7.69 0.55
N LEU A 241 -19.22 -7.16 1.20
CA LEU A 241 -19.54 -5.73 1.16
C LEU A 241 -18.42 -4.88 1.76
N ALA A 242 -17.86 -5.28 2.91
CA ALA A 242 -16.70 -4.61 3.51
C ALA A 242 -15.50 -4.61 2.57
N THR A 243 -15.26 -5.70 1.83
CA THR A 243 -14.19 -5.78 0.83
C THR A 243 -14.41 -4.80 -0.33
N VAL A 244 -15.64 -4.73 -0.85
CA VAL A 244 -16.01 -3.81 -1.94
C VAL A 244 -15.84 -2.35 -1.50
N VAL A 245 -16.15 -2.02 -0.25
CA VAL A 245 -15.96 -0.67 0.31
C VAL A 245 -14.48 -0.38 0.64
N ALA A 246 -13.72 -1.37 1.08
CA ALA A 246 -12.30 -1.21 1.41
C ALA A 246 -11.42 -1.00 0.17
N ALA A 247 -11.79 -1.57 -0.98
CA ALA A 247 -11.04 -1.43 -2.23
C ALA A 247 -10.82 0.04 -2.69
N PRO A 248 -11.85 0.90 -2.80
CA PRO A 248 -11.65 2.31 -3.14
C PRO A 248 -10.93 3.10 -2.04
N LEU A 249 -11.07 2.72 -0.77
CA LEU A 249 -10.30 3.33 0.32
C LEU A 249 -8.81 3.04 0.16
N GLY A 250 -8.45 1.78 -0.12
CA GLY A 250 -7.06 1.39 -0.41
C GLY A 250 -6.49 2.18 -1.60
N LEU A 251 -7.27 2.35 -2.67
CA LEU A 251 -6.90 3.20 -3.80
C LEU A 251 -6.66 4.66 -3.40
N ALA A 252 -7.56 5.26 -2.61
CA ALA A 252 -7.39 6.62 -2.14
C ALA A 252 -6.11 6.79 -1.31
N PHE A 253 -5.78 5.85 -0.42
CA PHE A 253 -4.53 5.89 0.34
C PHE A 253 -3.30 5.75 -0.55
N ASN A 254 -3.31 4.83 -1.51
CA ASN A 254 -2.19 4.65 -2.43
C ASN A 254 -2.00 5.88 -3.33
N ALA A 255 -3.07 6.52 -3.80
CA ALA A 255 -3.03 7.76 -4.57
C ALA A 255 -2.54 8.95 -3.71
N ALA A 256 -3.04 9.11 -2.48
CA ALA A 256 -2.56 10.13 -1.56
C ALA A 256 -1.07 9.97 -1.24
N THR A 257 -0.60 8.74 -1.09
CA THR A 257 0.82 8.42 -0.88
C THR A 257 1.64 8.75 -2.13
N ALA A 258 1.15 8.40 -3.33
CA ALA A 258 1.81 8.77 -4.58
C ALA A 258 1.94 10.30 -4.74
N LEU A 259 0.87 11.05 -4.48
CA LEU A 259 0.88 12.52 -4.48
C LEU A 259 1.88 13.08 -3.47
N LYS A 260 1.92 12.51 -2.26
CA LYS A 260 2.88 12.97 -1.24
C LYS A 260 4.32 12.68 -1.65
N VAL A 261 4.59 11.53 -2.25
CA VAL A 261 5.93 11.19 -2.75
C VAL A 261 6.30 12.08 -3.95
N ALA A 262 5.37 12.35 -4.87
CA ALA A 262 5.58 13.27 -5.98
C ALA A 262 5.93 14.68 -5.49
N GLU A 263 5.20 15.18 -4.48
CA GLU A 263 5.49 16.48 -3.84
C GLU A 263 6.91 16.51 -3.24
N MET A 264 7.30 15.48 -2.48
CA MET A 264 8.64 15.39 -1.89
C MET A 264 9.74 15.25 -2.97
N ALA A 265 9.43 14.58 -4.07
CA ALA A 265 10.36 14.36 -5.17
C ALA A 265 10.47 15.56 -6.13
N GLY A 266 9.54 16.52 -6.05
CA GLY A 266 9.45 17.64 -6.99
C GLY A 266 8.92 17.25 -8.37
N VAL A 267 8.10 16.20 -8.46
CA VAL A 267 7.48 15.73 -9.70
C VAL A 267 6.21 16.55 -9.97
N GLU A 268 6.05 17.04 -11.20
CA GLU A 268 4.84 17.77 -11.62
C GLU A 268 3.63 16.82 -11.69
N THR A 269 2.50 17.24 -11.12
CA THR A 269 1.24 16.48 -11.08
C THR A 269 0.13 17.27 -11.77
N VAL A 270 -0.76 16.59 -12.48
CA VAL A 270 -1.95 17.21 -13.08
C VAL A 270 -3.07 17.38 -12.04
N GLU A 271 -4.02 18.29 -12.31
CA GLU A 271 -5.21 18.53 -11.47
C GLU A 271 -6.43 17.69 -11.88
#